data_AF-A0A355GXU4-F1
#
_entry.id   AF-A0A355GXU4-F1
#
_cell.length_a   1.000
_cell.length_b   1.000
_cell.length_c   1.000
_cell.angle_alpha   90.00
_cell.angle_beta   90.00
_cell.angle_gamma   90.00
#
_symmetry.space_group_name_H-M   'P 1'
#
loop_
_entity.id
_entity.type
_entity.pdbx_description
1 polymer ?
#
loop_
_entity_poly.entity_id
_entity_poly.type
_entity_poly.pdbx_seq_one_letter_code
_entity_poly.pdbx_strand_id
1 'polypeptide(L)'
;MDKREREYWQSVTEHSTYRWTEDSITRLNSGEHLYYIGGEDGHYMRLSQDGKLTIGNYEGAYPHIGEAVFYLQAEHQYLNINEAFQIACQMGGAKFLEDLFSSNSLEQGWSIEPDTDGSMDFEMKVF
;
A
#
# COMPACT_ATOMS: atom_id res chain seq x y z
N MET A 1 16.39 6.45 2.99
CA MET A 1 15.93 5.26 3.70
C MET A 1 16.96 4.85 4.73
N ASP A 2 16.56 4.76 6.00
CA ASP A 2 17.43 4.21 7.06
C ASP A 2 17.45 2.67 7.05
N LYS A 3 18.34 2.05 7.84
CA LYS A 3 18.49 0.59 7.86
C LYS A 3 17.22 -0.14 8.33
N ARG A 4 16.53 0.38 9.34
CA ARG A 4 15.32 -0.25 9.91
C ARG A 4 14.15 -0.10 8.94
N GLU A 5 14.01 1.07 8.34
CA GLU A 5 13.02 1.35 7.31
C GLU A 5 13.18 0.39 6.13
N ARG A 6 14.43 0.16 5.68
CA ARG A 6 14.71 -0.83 4.64
C ARG A 6 14.32 -2.25 5.02
N GLU A 7 14.68 -2.69 6.22
CA GLU A 7 14.37 -4.05 6.71
C GLU A 7 12.86 -4.27 6.83
N TYR A 8 12.13 -3.26 7.30
CA TYR A 8 10.67 -3.28 7.33
C TYR A 8 10.06 -3.43 5.93
N TRP A 9 10.46 -2.57 4.99
CA TRP A 9 9.93 -2.60 3.63
C TRP A 9 10.27 -3.88 2.88
N GLN A 10 11.48 -4.39 3.07
CA GLN A 10 11.87 -5.68 2.53
C GLN A 10 11.01 -6.81 3.10
N SER A 11 10.74 -6.79 4.41
CA SER A 11 9.83 -7.76 5.03
C SER A 11 8.41 -7.68 4.44
N VAL A 12 7.88 -6.47 4.22
CA VAL A 12 6.57 -6.27 3.56
C VAL A 12 6.56 -6.89 2.16
N THR A 13 7.60 -6.63 1.36
CA THR A 13 7.75 -7.20 0.01
C THR A 13 7.82 -8.73 0.08
N GLU A 14 8.70 -9.31 0.90
CA GLU A 14 8.84 -10.75 1.06
C GLU A 14 7.51 -11.42 1.47
N HIS A 15 6.77 -10.80 2.39
CA HIS A 15 5.45 -11.28 2.80
C HIS A 15 4.41 -11.18 1.68
N SER A 16 4.52 -10.24 0.75
CA SER A 16 3.60 -10.11 -0.39
C SER A 16 3.70 -11.25 -1.41
N THR A 17 4.70 -12.14 -1.31
CA THR A 17 4.85 -13.31 -2.20
C THR A 17 3.59 -14.16 -2.28
N TYR A 18 2.88 -14.32 -1.15
CA TYR A 18 1.74 -15.23 -1.05
C TYR A 18 0.45 -14.55 -0.59
N ARG A 19 0.42 -13.22 -0.46
CA ARG A 19 -0.76 -12.47 -0.01
C ARG A 19 -0.87 -11.15 -0.74
N TRP A 20 -2.11 -10.76 -1.00
CA TRP A 20 -2.39 -9.41 -1.44
C TRP A 20 -2.03 -8.41 -0.35
N THR A 21 -1.32 -7.37 -0.75
CA THR A 21 -0.92 -6.26 0.11
C THR A 21 -1.39 -4.97 -0.53
N GLU A 22 -1.99 -4.09 0.27
CA GLU A 22 -2.28 -2.71 -0.13
C GLU A 22 -1.07 -1.82 0.18
N ASP A 23 -0.65 -1.01 -0.78
CA ASP A 23 0.35 0.02 -0.54
C ASP A 23 -0.30 1.26 0.12
N SER A 24 -0.02 1.44 1.41
CA SER A 24 -0.55 2.56 2.19
C SER A 24 0.01 3.91 1.73
N ILE A 25 1.23 3.95 1.18
CA ILE A 25 1.87 5.18 0.68
C ILE A 25 1.10 5.74 -0.51
N THR A 26 0.78 4.90 -1.50
CA THR A 26 -0.02 5.30 -2.68
C THR A 26 -1.36 5.87 -2.24
N ARG A 27 -2.04 5.22 -1.29
CA ARG A 27 -3.31 5.69 -0.72
C ARG A 27 -3.17 7.07 -0.06
N LEU A 28 -2.12 7.29 0.73
CA LEU A 28 -1.91 8.56 1.43
C LEU A 28 -1.52 9.70 0.47
N ASN A 29 -0.74 9.41 -0.57
CA ASN A 29 -0.19 10.43 -1.47
C ASN A 29 -1.13 10.82 -2.61
N SER A 30 -1.86 9.85 -3.16
CA SER A 30 -2.68 10.03 -4.36
C SER A 30 -4.17 9.78 -4.12
N GLY A 31 -4.51 9.10 -3.02
CA GLY A 31 -5.85 8.60 -2.79
C GLY A 31 -6.27 7.48 -3.76
N GLU A 32 -5.34 6.96 -4.56
CA GLU A 32 -5.51 5.73 -5.33
C GLU A 32 -5.24 4.50 -4.46
N HIS A 33 -5.81 3.36 -4.82
CA HIS A 33 -5.50 2.10 -4.18
C HIS A 33 -4.59 1.27 -5.06
N LEU A 34 -3.44 0.85 -4.54
CA LEU A 34 -2.53 -0.08 -5.19
C LEU A 34 -2.49 -1.38 -4.39
N TYR A 35 -2.95 -2.46 -5.00
CA TYR A 35 -2.88 -3.82 -4.46
C TYR A 35 -1.86 -4.62 -5.25
N TYR A 36 -1.03 -5.40 -4.58
CA TYR A 36 -0.01 -6.22 -5.23
C TYR A 36 0.22 -7.56 -4.52
N ILE A 37 0.70 -8.54 -5.27
CA ILE A 37 1.10 -9.88 -4.81
C ILE A 37 2.27 -10.37 -5.66
N GLY A 38 3.19 -11.15 -5.10
CA GLY A 38 4.29 -11.79 -5.84
C GLY A 38 5.71 -11.57 -5.29
N GLY A 39 5.89 -10.62 -4.36
CA GLY A 39 7.21 -10.35 -3.79
C GLY A 39 7.96 -9.29 -4.59
N GLU A 40 9.15 -9.62 -5.08
CA GLU A 40 9.96 -8.71 -5.91
C GLU A 40 9.36 -8.51 -7.31
N ASP A 41 8.80 -9.58 -7.89
CA ASP A 41 8.14 -9.56 -9.19
C ASP A 41 6.74 -10.17 -9.03
N GLY A 42 5.73 -9.60 -9.69
CA GLY A 42 4.37 -10.07 -9.45
C GLY A 42 3.27 -9.37 -10.24
N HIS A 43 2.07 -9.40 -9.67
CA HIS A 43 0.86 -8.83 -10.26
C HIS A 43 0.31 -7.70 -9.40
N TYR A 44 -0.29 -6.70 -10.05
CA TYR A 44 -0.91 -5.58 -9.36
C TYR A 44 -2.32 -5.28 -9.88
N MET A 45 -3.11 -4.65 -9.01
CA MET A 45 -4.34 -3.94 -9.35
C MET A 45 -4.24 -2.53 -8.81
N ARG A 46 -4.51 -1.53 -9.65
CA ARG A 46 -4.53 -0.12 -9.27
C ARG A 46 -5.90 0.49 -9.56
N LEU A 47 -6.47 1.16 -8.57
CA LEU A 47 -7.76 1.83 -8.66
C LEU A 47 -7.56 3.32 -8.48
N SER A 48 -7.88 4.08 -9.53
CA SER A 48 -7.88 5.52 -9.49
C SER A 48 -9.23 6.05 -8.96
N GLN A 49 -9.21 7.26 -8.40
CA GLN A 49 -10.41 7.89 -7.83
C GLN A 49 -11.52 8.15 -8.86
N ASP A 50 -11.14 8.30 -10.13
CA ASP A 50 -12.06 8.47 -11.25
C ASP A 50 -12.75 7.16 -11.68
N GLY A 51 -12.46 6.03 -11.02
CA GLY A 51 -13.04 4.72 -11.34
C GLY A 51 -12.25 3.91 -12.37
N LYS A 52 -11.03 4.32 -12.73
CA LYS A 52 -10.16 3.50 -13.57
C LYS A 52 -9.57 2.33 -12.78
N LEU A 53 -9.78 1.10 -13.26
CA LEU A 53 -9.09 -0.10 -12.80
C LEU A 53 -7.99 -0.46 -13.79
N THR A 54 -6.77 -0.63 -13.28
CA THR A 54 -5.59 -1.01 -14.05
C THR A 54 -5.01 -2.29 -13.47
N ILE A 55 -4.66 -3.24 -14.32
CA ILE A 55 -4.12 -4.55 -13.93
C ILE A 55 -2.90 -4.85 -14.77
N GLY A 56 -1.88 -5.42 -14.13
CA GLY A 56 -0.70 -5.83 -14.86
C GLY A 56 0.32 -6.53 -13.99
N ASN A 57 1.55 -6.54 -14.48
CA ASN A 57 2.70 -7.10 -13.79
C ASN A 57 3.60 -6.00 -13.27
N TYR A 58 4.43 -6.31 -12.29
CA TYR A 58 5.55 -5.48 -11.89
C TYR A 58 6.82 -6.31 -11.74
N GLU A 59 7.97 -5.66 -11.91
CA GLU A 59 9.28 -6.28 -11.69
C GLU A 59 10.18 -5.35 -10.87
N GLY A 60 11.05 -5.93 -10.04
CA GLY A 60 12.09 -5.22 -9.30
C GLY A 60 11.60 -4.41 -8.10
N ALA A 61 10.60 -4.91 -7.36
CA ALA A 61 10.13 -4.33 -6.10
C ALA A 61 11.14 -4.54 -4.96
N TYR A 62 12.34 -3.98 -5.07
CA TYR A 62 13.39 -4.11 -4.07
C TYR A 62 13.95 -2.74 -3.64
N PRO A 63 13.83 -2.34 -2.35
CA PRO A 63 13.30 -3.13 -1.23
C PRO A 63 11.76 -3.14 -1.14
N HIS A 64 11.05 -2.27 -1.87
CA HIS A 64 9.58 -2.17 -1.85
C HIS A 64 8.98 -1.88 -3.22
N ILE A 65 7.65 -2.02 -3.31
CA ILE A 65 6.84 -1.80 -4.51
C ILE A 65 7.04 -0.43 -5.18
N GLY A 66 7.44 0.61 -4.43
CA GLY A 66 7.75 1.92 -5.00
C GLY A 66 8.94 1.96 -5.97
N GLU A 67 9.82 0.96 -5.95
CA GLU A 67 10.96 0.84 -6.89
C GLU A 67 10.60 0.03 -8.15
N ALA A 68 9.42 -0.60 -8.17
CA ALA A 68 9.06 -1.55 -9.20
C ALA A 68 8.73 -0.87 -10.54
N VAL A 69 9.05 -1.55 -11.63
CA VAL A 69 8.62 -1.18 -12.98
C VAL A 69 7.30 -1.87 -13.28
N PHE A 70 6.26 -1.08 -13.60
CA PHE A 70 4.91 -1.59 -13.86
C PHE A 70 4.66 -1.78 -15.35
N TYR A 71 4.10 -2.93 -15.70
CA TYR A 71 3.70 -3.31 -17.06
C TYR A 71 2.19 -3.51 -17.14
N LEU A 72 1.52 -2.63 -17.87
CA LEU A 72 0.09 -2.69 -18.10
C LEU A 72 -0.30 -3.94 -18.91
N GLN A 73 -1.29 -4.70 -18.41
CA GLN A 73 -1.92 -5.78 -19.18
C GLN A 73 -3.35 -5.45 -19.59
N ALA A 74 -4.12 -4.83 -18.69
CA ALA A 74 -5.50 -4.45 -18.95
C ALA A 74 -5.86 -3.19 -18.17
N GLU A 75 -6.72 -2.37 -18.76
CA GLU A 75 -7.36 -1.25 -18.08
C GLU A 75 -8.84 -1.18 -18.44
N HIS A 76 -9.65 -0.69 -17.50
CA HIS A 76 -11.07 -0.44 -17.73
C HIS A 76 -11.54 0.77 -16.93
N GLN A 77 -12.40 1.57 -17.54
CA GLN A 77 -13.04 2.71 -16.90
C GLN A 77 -14.42 2.32 -16.38
N TYR A 78 -14.61 2.37 -15.07
CA TYR A 78 -15.91 2.18 -14.44
C TYR A 78 -16.57 3.52 -14.09
N LEU A 79 -17.81 3.48 -13.60
CA LEU A 79 -18.55 4.70 -13.24
C LEU A 79 -17.88 5.44 -12.07
N ASN A 80 -17.29 4.70 -11.14
CA ASN A 80 -16.67 5.22 -9.93
C ASN A 80 -15.74 4.17 -9.30
N ILE A 81 -14.98 4.61 -8.29
CA ILE A 81 -14.04 3.76 -7.55
C ILE A 81 -14.70 2.54 -6.88
N ASN A 82 -15.96 2.65 -6.43
CA ASN A 82 -16.64 1.53 -5.77
C ASN A 82 -16.94 0.39 -6.75
N GLU A 83 -17.36 0.71 -7.98
CA GLU A 83 -17.53 -0.29 -9.03
C GLU A 83 -16.20 -0.92 -9.42
N ALA A 84 -15.15 -0.12 -9.59
CA ALA A 84 -13.80 -0.63 -9.85
C ALA A 84 -13.33 -1.58 -8.73
N PHE A 85 -13.62 -1.24 -7.47
CA PHE A 85 -13.33 -2.07 -6.30
C PHE A 85 -14.12 -3.38 -6.28
N GLN A 86 -15.41 -3.34 -6.62
CA GLN A 86 -16.20 -4.57 -6.74
C GLN A 86 -15.64 -5.52 -7.79
N ILE A 87 -15.18 -5.01 -8.93
CA ILE A 87 -14.53 -5.83 -9.96
C ILE A 87 -13.17 -6.35 -9.49
N ALA A 88 -12.36 -5.53 -8.82
CA ALA A 88 -11.09 -5.98 -8.22
C ALA A 88 -11.32 -7.13 -7.22
N CYS A 89 -12.36 -7.04 -6.39
CA CYS A 89 -12.76 -8.12 -5.49
C CYS A 89 -13.16 -9.41 -6.22
N GLN A 90 -13.87 -9.29 -7.35
CA GLN A 90 -14.25 -10.45 -8.17
C GLN A 90 -13.03 -11.11 -8.82
N MET A 91 -12.07 -10.31 -9.30
CA MET A 91 -10.85 -10.79 -9.93
C MET A 91 -9.87 -11.43 -8.93
N GLY A 92 -9.67 -10.79 -7.79
CA GLY A 92 -8.82 -11.29 -6.71
C GLY A 92 -9.42 -12.47 -5.94
N GLY A 93 -10.75 -12.66 -6.05
CA GLY A 93 -11.48 -13.76 -5.43
C GLY A 93 -11.47 -13.73 -3.90
N ALA A 94 -11.83 -14.86 -3.29
CA ALA A 94 -11.89 -14.99 -1.83
C ALA A 94 -10.55 -14.66 -1.16
N LYS A 95 -9.43 -15.07 -1.78
CA LYS A 95 -8.09 -14.83 -1.27
C LYS A 95 -7.78 -13.34 -1.13
N PHE A 96 -8.16 -12.52 -2.11
CA PHE A 96 -7.96 -11.07 -2.04
C PHE A 96 -8.69 -10.45 -0.85
N LEU A 97 -9.94 -10.85 -0.62
CA LEU A 97 -10.73 -10.36 0.51
C LEU A 97 -10.15 -10.85 1.84
N GLU A 98 -9.79 -12.13 1.93
CA GLU A 98 -9.16 -12.71 3.13
C GLU A 98 -7.87 -11.96 3.47
N ASP A 99 -6.98 -11.76 2.49
CA ASP A 99 -5.72 -11.09 2.71
C ASP A 99 -5.92 -9.61 3.12
N LEU A 100 -6.87 -8.90 2.50
CA LEU A 100 -7.15 -7.48 2.79
C LEU A 100 -7.74 -7.27 4.19
N PHE A 101 -8.63 -8.15 4.64
CA PHE A 101 -9.26 -8.01 5.96
C PHE A 101 -8.47 -8.69 7.09
N SER A 102 -7.62 -9.66 6.78
CA SER A 102 -6.75 -10.32 7.77
C SER A 102 -5.44 -9.57 8.02
N SER A 103 -5.03 -8.70 7.11
CA SER A 103 -3.82 -7.88 7.23
C SER A 103 -3.93 -6.73 8.24
N ASN A 104 -5.13 -6.49 8.78
CA ASN A 104 -5.41 -5.44 9.77
C ASN A 104 -4.71 -5.65 11.14
N SER A 105 -3.95 -6.73 11.32
CA SER A 105 -3.18 -7.00 12.54
C SER A 105 -1.73 -6.49 12.50
N LEU A 106 -1.24 -5.94 11.37
CA LEU A 106 0.13 -5.43 11.27
C LEU A 106 0.25 -3.91 11.52
N GLU A 107 -0.87 -3.18 11.67
CA GLU A 107 -0.85 -1.74 11.97
C GLU A 107 -0.87 -1.39 13.48
N GLN A 108 -0.80 -2.37 14.39
CA GLN A 108 -0.63 -2.07 15.82
C GLN A 108 0.84 -2.21 16.23
N GLY A 109 1.61 -1.15 16.04
CA GLY A 109 3.00 -1.12 16.52
C GLY A 109 3.73 0.21 16.51
N TRP A 110 3.11 1.33 16.12
CA TRP A 110 3.75 2.65 16.18
C TRP A 110 3.13 3.50 17.30
N SER A 111 3.52 3.23 18.55
CA SER A 111 3.55 4.27 19.57
C SER A 111 4.86 5.03 19.38
N ILE A 112 4.78 6.24 18.81
CA ILE A 112 5.86 7.22 18.97
C ILE A 112 5.76 7.68 20.42
N GLU A 113 6.55 7.08 21.31
CA GLU A 113 6.81 7.72 22.61
C GLU A 113 7.58 9.00 22.32
N PRO A 114 7.11 10.18 22.80
CA PRO A 114 7.88 11.40 22.64
C PRO A 114 9.19 11.26 23.41
N ASP A 115 10.30 11.48 22.71
CA ASP A 115 11.63 11.59 23.31
C ASP A 115 11.57 12.65 24.43
N THR A 116 11.55 12.19 25.68
CA THR A 116 11.73 13.06 26.84
C THR A 116 13.21 13.36 27.01
N ASP A 117 13.71 14.33 26.25
CA ASP A 117 14.89 15.11 26.64
C ASP A 117 14.88 16.48 25.94
N GLY A 118 14.88 17.55 26.75
CA GLY A 118 15.32 18.87 26.30
C GLY A 118 14.26 19.96 26.11
N SER A 119 13.85 20.58 27.23
CA SER A 119 13.35 21.97 27.37
C SER A 119 12.34 22.52 26.34
N MET A 120 11.08 22.66 26.75
CA MET A 120 10.12 23.58 26.12
C MET A 120 9.68 24.65 27.13
N ASP A 121 10.37 25.78 27.12
CA ASP A 121 9.81 27.05 27.62
C ASP A 121 8.91 27.63 26.52
N PHE A 122 7.60 27.58 26.73
CA PHE A 122 6.63 28.30 25.89
C PHE A 122 6.14 29.55 26.64
N GLU A 123 6.60 30.73 26.22
CA GLU A 123 5.89 31.98 26.49
C GLU A 123 4.62 32.04 25.61
N MET A 124 3.46 32.03 26.25
CA MET A 124 2.17 32.22 25.60
C MET A 124 1.86 33.73 25.52
N LYS A 125 1.93 34.32 24.31
CA LYS A 125 1.34 35.64 24.05
C LYS A 125 -0.12 35.45 23.63
N VAL A 126 -1.02 35.88 24.51
CA VAL A 126 -2.46 35.98 24.27
C VAL A 126 -2.70 37.19 23.36
N PHE A 127 -3.40 36.98 22.24
CA PHE A 127 -4.07 38.04 21.47
C PHE A 127 -5.52 38.14 21.93
#